data_AF-A0A533SK14-F1
#
_entry.id   AF-A0A533SK14-F1
#
_cell.length_a   1.000
_cell.length_b   1.000
_cell.length_c   1.000
_cell.angle_alpha   90.00
_cell.angle_beta   90.00
_cell.angle_gamma   90.00
#
_symmetry.space_group_name_H-M   'P 1'
#
loop_
_entity.id
_entity.type
_entity.pdbx_description
1 polymer ?
#
loop_
_entity_poly.entity_id
_entity_poly.type
_entity_poly.pdbx_seq_one_letter_code
_entity_poly.pdbx_strand_id
1 'polypeptide(L)'
;MLRLAKYVKPYLGQVLLTIALLFAQANADLALPDYLSRIVNNGIQAGGIESPLPTAIRQSQMQRVTLFLSDADSQRVLAAYTLVDSASPDYQKLLADVPGVANEPVYTLNTLSSEERAALETPVAQALLAVSTIEQAQSDPAKLAELGKAAGFDVSKLPPGTDLFGMLATLSPAMRTEIGNSMQQKFAALGDSAVKQAAVAVVKSEYTALGMNTIALQ
;
A
#
# COMPACT_ATOMS: atom_id res chain seq x y z
N MET A 1 37.94 -1.56 46.87
CA MET A 1 36.78 -0.98 46.16
C MET A 1 35.90 -0.10 47.06
N LEU A 2 35.43 -0.56 48.23
CA LEU A 2 34.52 0.22 49.13
C LEU A 2 35.04 1.59 49.60
N ARG A 3 36.37 1.78 49.72
CA ARG A 3 36.97 3.08 50.09
C ARG A 3 36.85 4.15 49.00
N LEU A 4 36.69 3.76 47.72
CA LEU A 4 36.52 4.69 46.60
C LEU A 4 35.09 5.27 46.53
N ALA A 5 34.09 4.55 47.05
CA ALA A 5 32.70 4.99 47.00
C ALA A 5 32.48 6.34 47.71
N LYS A 6 33.28 6.65 48.73
CA LYS A 6 33.24 7.95 49.45
C LYS A 6 33.63 9.14 48.56
N TYR A 7 34.52 8.92 47.60
CA TYR A 7 35.01 9.96 46.68
C TYR A 7 34.12 10.12 45.44
N VAL A 8 33.33 9.09 45.08
CA VAL A 8 32.36 9.15 43.98
C VAL A 8 31.06 9.85 44.40
N LYS A 9 30.70 9.78 45.69
CA LYS A 9 29.46 10.34 46.26
C LYS A 9 29.13 11.80 45.86
N PRO A 10 30.06 12.77 45.85
CA PRO A 10 29.76 14.15 45.42
C PRO A 10 29.52 14.27 43.90
N TYR A 11 30.02 13.34 43.09
CA TYR A 11 29.92 13.35 41.63
C TYR A 11 28.82 12.43 41.09
N LEU A 12 28.00 11.83 41.97
CA LEU A 12 27.03 10.81 41.59
C LEU A 12 26.03 11.31 40.53
N GLY A 13 25.64 12.59 40.59
CA GLY A 13 24.78 13.21 39.57
C GLY A 13 25.45 13.29 38.19
N GLN A 14 26.74 13.63 38.13
CA GLN A 14 27.51 13.65 36.88
C GLN A 14 27.69 12.23 36.34
N VAL A 15 27.96 11.25 37.21
CA VAL A 15 28.06 9.83 36.81
C VAL A 15 26.74 9.34 36.23
N LEU A 16 25.60 9.64 36.86
CA LEU A 16 24.28 9.27 36.35
C LEU A 16 23.96 9.96 35.02
N LEU A 17 24.31 11.24 34.86
CA LEU A 17 24.13 11.96 33.60
C LEU A 17 24.97 11.34 32.48
N THR A 18 26.23 11.00 32.74
CA THR A 18 27.09 10.31 31.77
C THR A 18 26.51 8.96 31.39
N ILE A 19 26.00 8.18 32.34
CA ILE A 19 25.33 6.91 32.06
C ILE A 19 24.10 7.16 31.16
N ALA A 20 23.26 8.14 31.47
CA ALA A 20 22.09 8.48 30.67
C ALA A 20 22.46 8.91 29.24
N LEU A 21 23.51 9.72 29.07
CA LEU A 21 24.02 10.12 27.76
C LEU A 21 24.58 8.94 26.96
N LEU A 22 25.26 7.99 27.61
CA LEU A 22 25.71 6.75 26.97
C LEU A 22 24.53 5.88 26.52
N PHE A 23 23.45 5.81 27.31
CA PHE A 23 22.22 5.14 26.87
C PHE A 23 21.58 5.86 25.67
N ALA A 24 21.52 7.19 25.67
CA ALA A 24 21.01 7.95 24.53
C ALA A 24 21.86 7.71 23.27
N GLN A 25 23.19 7.73 23.40
CA GLN A 25 24.12 7.42 22.31
C GLN A 25 23.90 5.99 21.78
N ALA A 26 23.82 4.99 22.66
CA ALA A 26 23.61 3.60 22.25
C ALA A 26 22.26 3.42 21.53
N ASN A 27 21.19 4.11 21.96
CA ASN A 27 19.91 4.09 21.27
C ASN A 27 19.99 4.77 19.89
N ALA A 28 20.73 5.88 19.78
CA ALA A 28 20.95 6.55 18.49
C ALA A 28 21.71 5.63 17.51
N ASP A 29 22.79 4.98 17.97
CA ASP A 29 23.58 4.05 17.15
C ASP A 29 22.76 2.83 16.71
N LEU A 30 21.88 2.32 17.59
CA LEU A 30 21.01 1.17 17.25
C LEU A 30 19.87 1.56 16.30
N ALA A 31 19.44 2.83 16.28
CA ALA A 31 18.40 3.33 15.39
C ALA A 31 18.93 3.74 14.00
N LEU A 32 20.24 3.95 13.83
CA LEU A 32 20.85 4.32 12.55
C LEU A 32 20.53 3.33 11.41
N PRO A 33 20.66 2.00 11.60
CA PRO A 33 20.27 1.03 10.58
C PRO A 33 18.80 1.15 10.16
N ASP A 34 17.88 1.41 11.10
CA ASP A 34 16.46 1.57 10.81
C ASP A 34 16.15 2.86 10.04
N TYR A 35 16.88 3.95 10.32
CA TYR A 35 16.79 5.17 9.51
C TYR A 35 17.32 4.95 8.10
N LEU A 36 18.46 4.28 7.93
CA LEU A 36 18.99 3.94 6.61
C LEU A 36 18.02 3.06 5.82
N SER A 37 17.43 2.04 6.47
CA SER A 37 16.41 1.18 5.88
C SER A 37 15.20 1.98 5.39
N ARG A 38 14.68 2.91 6.20
CA ARG A 38 13.55 3.77 5.80
C ARG A 38 13.89 4.72 4.66
N ILE A 39 15.06 5.35 4.69
CA ILE A 39 15.52 6.24 3.60
C ILE A 39 15.57 5.48 2.28
N VAL A 40 16.10 4.26 2.28
CA VAL A 40 16.23 3.47 1.06
C VAL A 40 14.89 2.89 0.62
N ASN A 41 14.17 2.22 1.52
CA ASN A 41 12.97 1.47 1.16
C ASN A 41 11.78 2.39 0.91
N ASN A 42 11.52 3.35 1.81
CA ASN A 42 10.37 4.27 1.69
C ASN A 42 10.71 5.46 0.80
N GLY A 43 11.89 6.06 0.97
CA GLY A 43 12.32 7.21 0.17
C GLY A 43 12.66 6.81 -1.26
N ILE A 44 13.80 6.16 -1.46
CA ILE A 44 14.37 5.91 -2.80
C ILE A 44 13.56 4.87 -3.60
N GLN A 45 13.29 3.70 -3.03
CA GLN A 45 12.65 2.60 -3.75
C GLN A 45 11.15 2.86 -3.96
N ALA A 46 10.42 3.10 -2.86
CA ALA A 46 8.98 3.36 -2.91
C ALA A 46 8.63 4.77 -3.41
N GLY A 47 9.58 5.69 -3.52
CA GLY A 47 9.33 7.04 -4.02
C GLY A 47 8.54 7.90 -3.05
N GLY A 48 8.80 7.76 -1.74
CA GLY A 48 8.09 8.49 -0.68
C GLY A 48 6.81 7.84 -0.16
N ILE A 49 6.44 6.68 -0.71
CA ILE A 49 5.16 6.02 -0.41
C ILE A 49 5.37 5.05 0.76
N GLU A 50 4.82 5.39 1.92
CA GLU A 50 5.03 4.61 3.15
C GLU A 50 3.94 3.57 3.43
N SER A 51 2.78 3.69 2.78
CA SER A 51 1.61 2.84 3.02
C SER A 51 1.07 2.28 1.69
N PRO A 52 0.55 1.03 1.68
CA PRO A 52 -0.15 0.49 0.54
C PRO A 52 -1.54 1.10 0.34
N LEU A 53 -2.01 1.95 1.26
CA LEU A 53 -3.25 2.71 1.08
C LEU A 53 -2.97 3.96 0.22
N PRO A 54 -3.45 4.01 -1.03
CA PRO A 54 -3.26 5.19 -1.87
C PRO A 54 -3.99 6.39 -1.27
N THR A 55 -3.34 7.56 -1.23
CA THR A 55 -3.98 8.83 -0.85
C THR A 55 -4.99 9.27 -1.89
N ALA A 56 -4.76 8.91 -3.15
CA ALA A 56 -5.64 9.16 -4.29
C ALA A 56 -5.64 7.95 -5.23
N ILE A 57 -6.81 7.54 -5.72
CA ILE A 57 -6.98 6.40 -6.62
C ILE A 57 -8.14 6.68 -7.59
N ARG A 58 -7.94 6.35 -8.87
CA ARG A 58 -8.96 6.53 -9.92
C ARG A 58 -10.21 5.72 -9.62
N GLN A 59 -11.39 6.25 -9.95
CA GLN A 59 -12.65 5.55 -9.74
C GLN A 59 -12.66 4.18 -10.42
N SER A 60 -12.16 4.10 -11.66
CA SER A 60 -12.03 2.84 -12.41
C SER A 60 -11.16 1.81 -11.68
N GLN A 61 -10.07 2.25 -11.04
CA GLN A 61 -9.17 1.39 -10.28
C GLN A 61 -9.80 0.93 -8.96
N MET A 62 -10.45 1.84 -8.22
CA MET A 62 -11.17 1.46 -7.01
C MET A 62 -12.24 0.40 -7.29
N GLN A 63 -12.97 0.52 -8.41
CA GLN A 63 -13.94 -0.49 -8.82
C GLN A 63 -13.28 -1.87 -9.02
N ARG A 64 -12.11 -1.92 -9.66
CA ARG A 64 -11.36 -3.18 -9.84
C ARG A 64 -10.87 -3.75 -8.51
N VAL A 65 -10.36 -2.91 -7.61
CA VAL A 65 -9.92 -3.30 -6.27
C VAL A 65 -11.07 -3.94 -5.48
N THR A 66 -12.26 -3.34 -5.52
CA THR A 66 -13.43 -3.87 -4.81
C THR A 66 -13.90 -5.25 -5.30
N LEU A 67 -13.53 -5.69 -6.51
CA LEU A 67 -13.84 -7.04 -7.00
C LEU A 67 -13.13 -8.15 -6.22
N PHE A 68 -12.04 -7.84 -5.53
CA PHE A 68 -11.22 -8.80 -4.78
C PHE A 68 -11.36 -8.67 -3.27
N LEU A 69 -12.16 -7.73 -2.80
CA LEU A 69 -12.45 -7.55 -1.38
C LEU A 69 -13.69 -8.34 -0.99
N SER A 70 -13.75 -8.73 0.29
CA SER A 70 -15.00 -9.19 0.89
C SER A 70 -16.03 -8.05 0.91
N ASP A 71 -17.33 -8.36 1.00
CA ASP A 71 -18.37 -7.32 1.08
C ASP A 71 -18.13 -6.37 2.27
N ALA A 72 -17.68 -6.91 3.40
CA ALA A 72 -17.36 -6.13 4.60
C ALA A 72 -16.15 -5.22 4.38
N ASP A 73 -15.08 -5.72 3.78
CA ASP A 73 -13.88 -4.91 3.53
C ASP A 73 -14.12 -3.88 2.43
N SER A 74 -14.88 -4.22 1.40
CA SER A 74 -15.30 -3.29 0.35
C SER A 74 -16.06 -2.10 0.93
N GLN A 75 -17.02 -2.34 1.84
CA GLN A 75 -17.74 -1.26 2.53
C GLN A 75 -16.81 -0.39 3.38
N ARG A 76 -15.88 -0.99 4.14
CA ARG A 76 -14.93 -0.23 4.95
C ARG A 76 -13.97 0.60 4.09
N VAL A 77 -13.48 0.04 2.99
CA VAL A 77 -12.63 0.75 2.04
C VAL A 77 -13.42 1.90 1.41
N LEU A 78 -14.62 1.67 0.89
CA LEU A 78 -15.40 2.74 0.28
C LEU A 78 -15.78 3.86 1.28
N ALA A 79 -15.99 3.52 2.56
CA ALA A 79 -16.23 4.52 3.61
C ALA A 79 -14.97 5.31 4.00
N ALA A 80 -13.79 4.71 3.83
CA ALA A 80 -12.50 5.34 4.09
C ALA A 80 -12.09 6.36 3.01
N TYR A 81 -12.79 6.43 1.88
CA TYR A 81 -12.47 7.34 0.78
C TYR A 81 -13.66 8.24 0.44
N THR A 82 -13.35 9.44 -0.02
CA THR A 82 -14.32 10.38 -0.55
C THR A 82 -14.14 10.51 -2.06
N LEU A 83 -15.22 10.37 -2.83
CA LEU A 83 -15.18 10.57 -4.27
C LEU A 83 -15.16 12.08 -4.57
N VAL A 84 -14.16 12.52 -5.33
CA VAL A 84 -13.99 13.90 -5.77
C VAL A 84 -14.12 13.96 -7.29
N ASP A 85 -14.98 14.86 -7.76
CA ASP A 85 -15.27 15.13 -9.16
C ASP A 85 -15.24 16.64 -9.46
N SER A 86 -15.54 17.03 -10.70
CA SER A 86 -15.54 18.43 -11.13
C SER A 86 -16.58 19.32 -10.43
N ALA A 87 -17.59 18.73 -9.78
CA ALA A 87 -18.61 19.45 -9.01
C ALA A 87 -18.23 19.58 -7.53
N SER A 88 -17.16 18.91 -7.09
CA SER A 88 -16.76 18.87 -5.69
C SER A 88 -16.07 20.17 -5.25
N PRO A 89 -16.34 20.68 -4.03
CA PRO A 89 -15.75 21.92 -3.55
C PRO A 89 -14.22 21.92 -3.52
N ASP A 90 -13.62 20.75 -3.28
CA ASP A 90 -12.16 20.58 -3.18
C ASP A 90 -11.49 20.23 -4.52
N TYR A 91 -12.24 20.20 -5.62
CA TYR A 91 -11.71 19.86 -6.96
C TYR A 91 -10.49 20.71 -7.35
N GLN A 92 -10.56 22.03 -7.13
CA GLN A 92 -9.47 22.95 -7.50
C GLN A 92 -8.19 22.70 -6.71
N LYS A 93 -8.31 22.32 -5.43
CA LYS A 93 -7.14 21.95 -4.61
C LYS A 93 -6.57 20.63 -5.09
N LEU A 94 -7.45 19.65 -5.29
CA LEU A 94 -7.04 18.31 -5.72
C LEU A 94 -6.41 18.32 -7.12
N LEU A 95 -6.86 19.17 -8.04
CA LEU A 95 -6.30 19.28 -9.38
C LEU A 95 -4.83 19.72 -9.39
N ALA A 96 -4.40 20.52 -8.40
CA ALA A 96 -3.02 20.94 -8.27
C ALA A 96 -2.09 19.78 -7.87
N ASP A 97 -2.56 18.91 -6.97
CA ASP A 97 -1.79 17.78 -6.44
C ASP A 97 -1.95 16.50 -7.27
N VAL A 98 -3.12 16.34 -7.90
CA VAL A 98 -3.57 15.14 -8.64
C VAL A 98 -4.19 15.59 -9.98
N PRO A 99 -3.38 15.88 -11.00
CA PRO A 99 -3.86 16.33 -12.31
C PRO A 99 -4.85 15.37 -12.99
N GLY A 100 -4.73 14.07 -12.69
CA GLY A 100 -5.58 13.02 -13.23
C GLY A 100 -7.07 13.15 -12.90
N VAL A 101 -7.45 13.92 -11.88
CA VAL A 101 -8.85 14.20 -11.55
C VAL A 101 -9.60 14.96 -12.67
N ALA A 102 -8.86 15.60 -13.59
CA ALA A 102 -9.45 16.19 -14.79
C ALA A 102 -9.96 15.14 -15.79
N ASN A 103 -9.41 13.93 -15.77
CA ASN A 103 -9.74 12.88 -16.75
C ASN A 103 -10.88 11.98 -16.25
N GLU A 104 -10.87 11.62 -14.97
CA GLU A 104 -11.92 10.82 -14.33
C GLU A 104 -12.06 11.16 -12.84
N PRO A 105 -13.21 10.86 -12.20
CA PRO A 105 -13.36 11.03 -10.76
C PRO A 105 -12.33 10.23 -9.97
N VAL A 106 -11.86 10.80 -8.85
CA VAL A 106 -10.79 10.22 -8.02
C VAL A 106 -11.29 10.08 -6.60
N TYR A 107 -11.04 8.91 -6.00
CA TYR A 107 -11.24 8.70 -4.58
C TYR A 107 -10.03 9.20 -3.80
N THR A 108 -10.25 10.05 -2.81
CA THR A 108 -9.22 10.54 -1.88
C THR A 108 -9.39 9.92 -0.51
N LEU A 109 -8.28 9.48 0.09
CA LEU A 109 -8.28 8.85 1.41
C LEU A 109 -8.65 9.86 2.51
N ASN A 110 -9.61 9.50 3.36
CA ASN A 110 -10.02 10.30 4.49
C ASN A 110 -8.99 10.23 5.63
N THR A 111 -9.13 11.10 6.63
CA THR A 111 -8.32 10.98 7.85
C THR A 111 -8.79 9.80 8.66
N LEU A 112 -7.97 8.75 8.71
CA LEU A 112 -8.23 7.52 9.46
C LEU A 112 -7.35 7.44 10.71
N SER A 113 -7.88 6.81 11.76
CA SER A 113 -7.09 6.40 12.92
C SER A 113 -6.06 5.32 12.55
N SER A 114 -5.04 5.13 13.40
CA SER A 114 -4.01 4.12 13.17
C SER A 114 -4.57 2.70 13.11
N GLU A 115 -5.60 2.42 13.90
CA GLU A 115 -6.27 1.11 13.95
C GLU A 115 -7.06 0.84 12.67
N GLU A 116 -7.82 1.84 12.18
CA GLU A 116 -8.55 1.73 10.92
C GLU A 116 -7.61 1.53 9.73
N ARG A 117 -6.49 2.27 9.68
CA ARG A 117 -5.48 2.06 8.62
C ARG A 117 -4.91 0.66 8.67
N ALA A 118 -4.46 0.21 9.83
CA ALA A 118 -3.85 -1.11 9.99
C ALA A 118 -4.82 -2.24 9.57
N ALA A 119 -6.12 -2.08 9.84
CA ALA A 119 -7.14 -3.03 9.42
C ALA A 119 -7.37 -3.06 7.89
N LEU A 120 -7.17 -1.94 7.20
CA LEU A 120 -7.39 -1.81 5.76
C LEU A 120 -6.15 -2.11 4.90
N GLU A 121 -4.95 -1.90 5.44
CA GLU A 121 -3.70 -2.02 4.67
C GLU A 121 -3.53 -3.39 4.02
N THR A 122 -3.72 -4.49 4.77
CA THR A 122 -3.49 -5.83 4.23
C THR A 122 -4.55 -6.21 3.18
N PRO A 123 -5.87 -6.07 3.42
CA PRO A 123 -6.88 -6.34 2.40
C PRO A 123 -6.69 -5.50 1.13
N VAL A 124 -6.41 -4.20 1.27
CA VAL A 124 -6.20 -3.31 0.12
C VAL A 124 -4.91 -3.66 -0.62
N ALA A 125 -3.82 -3.97 0.08
CA ALA A 125 -2.56 -4.38 -0.54
C ALA A 125 -2.75 -5.64 -1.40
N GLN A 126 -3.45 -6.64 -0.87
CA GLN A 126 -3.73 -7.88 -1.59
C GLN A 126 -4.61 -7.64 -2.82
N ALA A 127 -5.65 -6.82 -2.68
CA ALA A 127 -6.54 -6.48 -3.79
C ALA A 127 -5.82 -5.67 -4.88
N LEU A 128 -4.97 -4.69 -4.50
CA LEU A 128 -4.14 -3.93 -5.45
C LEU A 128 -3.18 -4.84 -6.21
N LEU A 129 -2.54 -5.79 -5.53
CA LEU A 129 -1.67 -6.76 -6.17
C LEU A 129 -2.44 -7.66 -7.15
N ALA A 130 -3.61 -8.15 -6.76
CA ALA A 130 -4.47 -8.93 -7.65
C ALA A 130 -4.84 -8.15 -8.93
N VAL A 131 -5.25 -6.89 -8.78
CA VAL A 131 -5.53 -5.99 -9.92
C VAL A 131 -4.29 -5.84 -10.80
N SER A 132 -3.16 -5.47 -10.22
CA SER A 132 -1.89 -5.30 -10.96
C SER A 132 -1.46 -6.59 -11.68
N THR A 133 -1.61 -7.76 -11.05
CA THR A 133 -1.29 -9.05 -11.70
C THR A 133 -2.16 -9.29 -12.93
N ILE A 134 -3.45 -8.98 -12.85
CA ILE A 134 -4.38 -9.14 -13.99
C ILE A 134 -4.07 -8.13 -15.09
N GLU A 135 -3.80 -6.86 -14.75
CA GLU A 135 -3.43 -5.83 -15.74
C GLU A 135 -2.12 -6.18 -16.47
N GLN A 136 -1.13 -6.68 -15.73
CA GLN A 136 0.12 -7.16 -16.31
C GLN A 136 -0.11 -8.39 -17.21
N ALA A 137 -1.01 -9.30 -16.83
CA ALA A 137 -1.39 -10.42 -17.67
C ALA A 137 -2.12 -9.98 -18.94
N GLN A 138 -3.02 -9.00 -18.88
CA GLN A 138 -3.71 -8.48 -20.07
C GLN A 138 -2.76 -7.78 -21.06
N SER A 139 -1.72 -7.14 -20.55
CA SER A 139 -0.73 -6.43 -21.37
C SER A 139 0.41 -7.31 -21.89
N ASP A 140 0.65 -8.48 -21.28
CA ASP A 140 1.72 -9.40 -21.66
C ASP A 140 1.18 -10.84 -21.88
N PRO A 141 1.18 -11.34 -23.14
CA PRO A 141 0.71 -12.69 -23.46
C PRO A 141 1.43 -13.80 -22.69
N ALA A 142 2.70 -13.63 -22.33
CA ALA A 142 3.45 -14.61 -21.56
C ALA A 142 2.92 -14.70 -20.12
N LYS A 143 2.70 -13.54 -19.47
CA LYS A 143 2.11 -13.48 -18.13
C LYS A 143 0.67 -13.97 -18.11
N LEU A 144 -0.09 -13.73 -19.19
CA LEU A 144 -1.43 -14.30 -19.34
C LEU A 144 -1.40 -15.83 -19.34
N ALA A 145 -0.46 -16.44 -20.07
CA ALA A 145 -0.28 -17.89 -20.10
C ALA A 145 0.12 -18.45 -18.73
N GLU A 146 0.98 -17.77 -17.98
CA GLU A 146 1.34 -18.17 -16.62
C GLU A 146 0.15 -18.07 -15.66
N LEU A 147 -0.60 -16.96 -15.71
CA LEU A 147 -1.79 -16.77 -14.88
C LEU A 147 -2.85 -17.83 -15.18
N GLY A 148 -3.10 -18.11 -16.47
CA GLY A 148 -4.01 -19.16 -16.91
C GLY A 148 -3.64 -20.53 -16.34
N LYS A 149 -2.36 -20.93 -16.45
CA LYS A 149 -1.86 -22.17 -15.84
C LYS A 149 -2.06 -22.20 -14.33
N ALA A 150 -1.74 -21.10 -13.63
CA ALA A 150 -1.86 -21.00 -12.19
C ALA A 150 -3.32 -21.01 -11.69
N ALA A 151 -4.24 -20.50 -12.50
CA ALA A 151 -5.68 -20.48 -12.23
C ALA A 151 -6.42 -21.72 -12.75
N GLY A 152 -5.73 -22.63 -13.47
CA GLY A 152 -6.37 -23.78 -14.12
C GLY A 152 -7.28 -23.39 -15.29
N PHE A 153 -7.08 -22.22 -15.87
CA PHE A 153 -7.89 -21.65 -16.95
C PHE A 153 -7.09 -21.62 -18.27
N ASP A 154 -7.69 -22.13 -19.35
CA ASP A 154 -7.07 -22.14 -20.68
C ASP A 154 -7.24 -20.78 -21.37
N VAL A 155 -6.22 -19.93 -21.23
CA VAL A 155 -6.19 -18.60 -21.83
C VAL A 155 -6.15 -18.62 -23.36
N SER A 156 -5.84 -19.75 -24.00
CA SER A 156 -5.90 -19.89 -25.46
C SER A 156 -7.33 -19.80 -26.01
N LYS A 157 -8.33 -19.94 -25.12
CA LYS A 157 -9.75 -19.83 -25.46
C LYS A 157 -10.32 -18.43 -25.23
N LEU A 158 -9.53 -17.50 -24.71
CA LEU A 158 -9.96 -16.11 -24.58
C LEU A 158 -9.78 -15.41 -25.93
N PRO A 159 -10.80 -14.67 -26.39
CA PRO A 159 -10.62 -13.75 -27.50
C PRO A 159 -9.47 -12.75 -27.23
N PRO A 160 -8.68 -12.38 -28.24
CA PRO A 160 -7.68 -11.33 -28.08
C PRO A 160 -8.35 -10.01 -27.67
N GLY A 161 -7.79 -9.35 -26.65
CA GLY A 161 -8.34 -8.11 -26.10
C GLY A 161 -9.51 -8.28 -25.13
N THR A 162 -9.72 -9.49 -24.60
CA THR A 162 -10.77 -9.73 -23.58
C THR A 162 -10.51 -8.93 -22.30
N ASP A 163 -11.53 -8.22 -21.84
CA ASP A 163 -11.50 -7.55 -20.54
C ASP A 163 -11.76 -8.55 -19.40
N LEU A 164 -10.68 -8.96 -18.73
CA LEU A 164 -10.71 -9.89 -17.60
C LEU A 164 -11.49 -9.31 -16.41
N PHE A 165 -11.44 -7.99 -16.19
CA PHE A 165 -12.19 -7.36 -15.10
C PHE A 165 -13.69 -7.36 -15.39
N GLY A 166 -14.08 -7.06 -16.62
CA GLY A 166 -15.46 -7.18 -17.09
C GLY A 166 -16.01 -8.61 -16.93
N MET A 167 -15.23 -9.62 -17.32
CA MET A 167 -15.61 -11.03 -17.09
C MET A 167 -15.78 -11.34 -15.60
N LEU A 168 -14.83 -10.94 -14.76
CA LEU A 168 -14.92 -11.14 -13.31
C LEU A 168 -16.15 -10.45 -12.72
N ALA A 169 -16.49 -9.25 -13.19
CA ALA A 169 -17.67 -8.51 -12.73
C ALA A 169 -18.99 -9.23 -13.07
N THR A 170 -19.03 -10.03 -14.14
CA THR A 170 -20.20 -10.84 -14.50
C THR A 170 -20.34 -12.13 -13.69
N LEU A 171 -19.31 -12.55 -12.95
CA LEU A 171 -19.39 -13.74 -12.11
C LEU A 171 -20.34 -13.53 -10.92
N SER A 172 -20.89 -14.64 -10.42
CA SER A 172 -21.71 -14.62 -9.22
C SER A 172 -20.90 -14.05 -8.03
N PRO A 173 -21.53 -13.34 -7.09
CA PRO A 173 -20.84 -12.82 -5.90
C PRO A 173 -20.07 -13.92 -5.17
N ALA A 174 -20.67 -15.10 -5.01
CA ALA A 174 -20.04 -16.25 -4.36
C ALA A 174 -18.71 -16.67 -5.02
N MET A 175 -18.68 -16.72 -6.37
CA MET A 175 -17.46 -17.09 -7.10
C MET A 175 -16.39 -16.01 -7.01
N ARG A 176 -16.77 -14.73 -7.00
CA ARG A 176 -15.83 -13.62 -6.78
C ARG A 176 -15.21 -13.67 -5.40
N THR A 177 -16.02 -13.92 -4.36
CA THR A 177 -15.53 -14.07 -2.99
C THR A 177 -14.57 -15.26 -2.86
N GLU A 178 -14.87 -16.38 -3.50
CA GLU A 178 -13.99 -17.56 -3.47
C GLU A 178 -12.63 -17.29 -4.15
N ILE A 179 -12.63 -16.62 -5.29
CA ILE A 179 -11.42 -16.18 -5.99
C ILE A 179 -10.62 -15.20 -5.11
N GLY A 180 -11.28 -14.19 -4.55
CA GLY A 180 -10.66 -13.21 -3.64
C GLY A 180 -10.01 -13.88 -2.44
N ASN A 181 -10.73 -14.79 -1.76
CA ASN A 181 -10.22 -15.55 -0.63
C ASN A 181 -9.03 -16.44 -0.99
N SER A 182 -9.07 -17.11 -2.15
CA SER A 182 -7.95 -17.94 -2.62
C SER A 182 -6.69 -17.11 -2.86
N MET A 183 -6.83 -15.94 -3.47
CA MET A 183 -5.70 -15.03 -3.68
C MET A 183 -5.18 -14.44 -2.37
N GLN A 184 -6.08 -14.05 -1.46
CA GLN A 184 -5.72 -13.59 -0.13
C GLN A 184 -4.91 -14.64 0.65
N GLN A 185 -5.28 -15.91 0.57
CA GLN A 185 -4.50 -17.00 1.18
C GLN A 185 -3.11 -17.15 0.54
N LYS A 186 -3.01 -17.07 -0.79
CA LYS A 186 -1.72 -17.13 -1.50
C LYS A 186 -0.81 -15.97 -1.11
N PHE A 187 -1.35 -14.75 -0.99
CA PHE A 187 -0.59 -13.58 -0.57
C PHE A 187 -0.21 -13.65 0.92
N ALA A 188 -1.11 -14.13 1.79
CA ALA A 188 -0.80 -14.31 3.21
C ALA A 188 0.40 -15.25 3.42
N ALA A 189 0.58 -16.26 2.56
CA ALA A 189 1.74 -17.16 2.59
C ALA A 189 3.08 -16.47 2.27
N LEU A 190 3.07 -15.32 1.58
CA LEU A 190 4.27 -14.52 1.29
C LEU A 190 4.70 -13.64 2.47
N GLY A 191 3.81 -13.47 3.46
CA GLY A 191 4.01 -12.62 4.63
C GLY A 191 3.58 -11.16 4.41
N ASP A 192 2.91 -10.60 5.42
CA ASP A 192 2.26 -9.28 5.34
C ASP A 192 3.21 -8.16 4.90
N SER A 193 4.45 -8.15 5.40
CA SER A 193 5.43 -7.11 5.05
C SER A 193 5.76 -7.12 3.55
N ALA A 194 5.98 -8.31 2.97
CA ALA A 194 6.29 -8.45 1.55
C ALA A 194 5.11 -8.03 0.66
N VAL A 195 3.88 -8.41 1.06
CA VAL A 195 2.64 -8.03 0.37
C VAL A 195 2.46 -6.50 0.39
N LYS A 196 2.63 -5.86 1.55
CA LYS A 196 2.52 -4.40 1.67
C LYS A 196 3.58 -3.68 0.82
N GLN A 197 4.84 -4.13 0.85
CA GLN A 197 5.91 -3.55 0.04
C GLN A 197 5.66 -3.70 -1.47
N ALA A 198 5.17 -4.86 -1.92
CA ALA A 198 4.83 -5.06 -3.32
C ALA A 198 3.65 -4.16 -3.75
N ALA A 199 2.65 -3.99 -2.88
CA ALA A 199 1.50 -3.12 -3.15
C ALA A 199 1.90 -1.63 -3.25
N VAL A 200 2.91 -1.19 -2.50
CA VAL A 200 3.46 0.16 -2.61
C VAL A 200 3.96 0.46 -4.04
N ALA A 201 4.56 -0.52 -4.73
CA ALA A 201 4.94 -0.35 -6.13
C ALA A 201 3.73 -0.16 -7.06
N VAL A 202 2.60 -0.82 -6.75
CA VAL A 202 1.34 -0.64 -7.48
C VAL A 202 0.78 0.76 -7.23
N VAL A 203 0.79 1.25 -5.98
CA VAL A 203 0.38 2.62 -5.65
C VAL A 203 1.22 3.66 -6.40
N LYS A 204 2.53 3.43 -6.52
CA LYS A 204 3.42 4.30 -7.33
C LYS A 204 3.00 4.38 -8.79
N SER A 205 2.62 3.23 -9.38
CA SER A 205 2.12 3.18 -10.75
C SER A 205 0.81 3.94 -10.91
N GLU A 206 -0.07 3.87 -9.90
CA GLU A 206 -1.33 4.59 -9.87
C GLU A 206 -1.13 6.11 -9.77
N TYR A 207 -0.21 6.56 -8.91
CA TYR A 207 0.15 7.98 -8.81
C TYR A 207 0.75 8.51 -10.11
N THR A 208 1.54 7.69 -10.80
CA THR A 208 2.07 8.04 -12.13
C THR A 208 0.94 8.17 -13.15
N ALA A 209 -0.05 7.27 -13.14
CA ALA A 209 -1.23 7.34 -14.01
C ALA A 209 -2.12 8.56 -13.69
N LEU A 210 -2.18 8.96 -12.41
CA LEU A 210 -2.84 10.17 -11.94
C LEU A 210 -2.04 11.46 -12.23
N GLY A 211 -0.84 11.35 -12.80
CA GLY A 211 0.04 12.50 -13.08
C GLY A 211 0.55 13.19 -11.81
N MET A 212 0.47 12.52 -10.65
CA MET A 212 0.99 13.05 -9.40
C MET A 212 2.51 13.16 -9.46
N ASN A 213 3.04 14.22 -8.84
CA ASN A 213 4.48 14.39 -8.73
C ASN A 213 5.06 13.43 -7.67
N THR A 214 5.42 12.23 -8.09
CA THR A 214 6.05 11.22 -7.22
C THR A 214 7.45 11.61 -6.74
N ILE A 215 8.07 12.65 -7.30
CA ILE A 215 9.33 13.22 -6.80
C ILE A 215 9.06 14.11 -5.57
N ALA A 216 7.93 14.82 -5.52
CA ALA A 216 7.56 15.64 -4.37
C ALA A 216 7.21 14.82 -3.12
N LEU A 217 6.99 13.51 -3.28
CA LEU A 217 6.74 12.58 -2.18
C LEU A 217 8.05 12.03 -1.57
N GLN A 218 9.17 12.06 -2.29
CA GLN A 218 10.50 11.58 -1.86
C GLN A 218 11.19 12.52 -0.87
#